data_AF-A0A954IPE9-F1
#
_entry.id   AF-A0A954IPE9-F1
#
_cell.length_a   1.000
_cell.length_b   1.000
_cell.length_c   1.000
_cell.angle_alpha   90.00
_cell.angle_beta   90.00
_cell.angle_gamma   90.00
#
_symmetry.space_group_name_H-M   'P 1'
#
loop_
_entity.id
_entity.type
_entity.pdbx_description
1 polymer ?
#
loop_
_entity_poly.entity_id
_entity_poly.type
_entity_poly.pdbx_seq_one_letter_code
_entity_poly.pdbx_strand_id
1 'polypeptide(L)'
;STWNAACPQSPRTAGTLPTTPGADPQPTAVEMPPWRVVTRFAMAGLTLMLLAPVIWTTLLLLCLALGGFAGALLWPVLDRAWYRRTSHDLSPTAPDAIPLVAGDLEVAPTSDPALGLSATFCWFAALLTVTPLYHPYPRLMMPLLAAVWLSAAAGVGWWFESNLSVARRQVFAGTVPKRSIGRMVANSLWMVAVLLCVINLPADDTSPIHENHRSIRTAAINVATQCVRAARGESNPPTTLLPSGSVIKPSGADADLTVPRLAQAEAAWQELKFNPAEETIVVYAMAEPALLLHLRELGLHVAPVADVSFSKSTIDGHPVPTFLVFGPNARATPDFLRSWVDGSARRFQTVGRSGYFPGRVVLLNLYSPSTAFEQLYQPFEIFRLQE
;
A
#
# COMPACT_ATOMS: atom_id res chain seq x y z
N SER A 1 -7.33 51.32 -64.28
CA SER A 1 -8.02 50.21 -63.61
C SER A 1 -7.75 50.29 -62.12
N THR A 2 -8.64 51.03 -61.44
CA THR A 2 -9.18 50.81 -60.08
C THR A 2 -8.45 49.83 -59.17
N TRP A 3 -7.99 50.29 -57.99
CA TRP A 3 -8.32 49.72 -56.67
C TRP A 3 -7.99 50.79 -55.60
N ASN A 4 -9.00 51.62 -55.29
CA ASN A 4 -9.03 52.49 -54.12
C ASN A 4 -9.53 51.63 -52.94
N ALA A 5 -8.68 51.39 -51.94
CA ALA A 5 -9.09 50.82 -50.66
C ALA A 5 -9.11 51.95 -49.61
N ALA A 6 -10.30 52.47 -49.37
CA ALA A 6 -10.58 53.38 -48.26
C ALA A 6 -10.58 52.58 -46.94
N CYS A 7 -9.66 52.91 -46.04
CA CYS A 7 -9.77 52.55 -44.63
C CYS A 7 -10.71 53.56 -43.94
N PRO A 8 -11.77 53.12 -43.22
CA PRO A 8 -12.54 54.02 -42.39
C PRO A 8 -11.74 54.39 -41.14
N GLN A 9 -11.31 55.65 -41.06
CA GLN A 9 -10.83 56.25 -39.81
C GLN A 9 -12.03 56.45 -38.88
N SER A 10 -12.09 55.65 -37.81
CA SER A 10 -12.98 55.91 -36.67
C SER A 10 -12.49 57.16 -35.92
N PRO A 11 -13.36 58.11 -35.57
CA PRO A 11 -12.97 59.27 -34.78
C PRO A 11 -12.60 58.82 -33.36
N ARG A 12 -11.33 59.00 -32.99
CA ARG A 12 -10.89 59.02 -31.58
C ARG A 12 -11.56 60.21 -30.91
N THR A 13 -12.72 60.01 -30.31
CA THR A 13 -13.21 60.87 -29.25
C THR A 13 -12.25 60.75 -28.06
N ALA A 14 -11.56 61.84 -27.75
CA ALA A 14 -10.82 62.01 -26.52
C ALA A 14 -11.84 62.03 -25.36
N GLY A 15 -12.17 60.84 -24.86
CA GLY A 15 -12.89 60.67 -23.62
C GLY A 15 -11.96 61.01 -22.46
N THR A 16 -12.19 62.16 -21.85
CA THR A 16 -11.74 62.49 -20.50
C THR A 16 -12.00 61.31 -19.55
N LEU A 17 -10.93 60.69 -19.05
CA LEU A 17 -11.01 59.74 -17.94
C LEU A 17 -11.63 60.45 -16.74
N PRO A 18 -12.73 59.96 -16.14
CA PRO A 18 -13.13 60.39 -14.83
C PRO A 18 -12.11 59.82 -13.82
N THR A 19 -11.24 60.68 -13.31
CA THR A 19 -10.46 60.42 -12.09
C THR A 19 -11.41 60.52 -10.89
N THR A 20 -12.14 59.45 -10.60
CA THR A 20 -12.77 59.27 -9.29
C THR A 20 -11.69 58.88 -8.27
N PRO A 21 -11.50 59.65 -7.17
CA PRO A 21 -10.53 59.33 -6.14
C PRO A 21 -10.95 58.07 -5.37
N GLY A 22 -9.94 57.27 -5.03
CA GLY A 22 -10.05 55.90 -4.55
C GLY A 22 -11.01 55.72 -3.37
N ALA A 23 -11.98 54.85 -3.57
CA ALA A 23 -12.43 53.98 -2.50
C ALA A 23 -11.39 52.85 -2.42
N ASP A 24 -10.63 52.80 -1.32
CA ASP A 24 -9.78 51.65 -1.03
C ASP A 24 -10.63 50.38 -1.16
N PRO A 25 -10.19 49.38 -1.95
CA PRO A 25 -10.93 48.14 -2.09
C PRO A 25 -11.00 47.50 -0.70
N GLN A 26 -12.17 47.58 -0.05
CA GLN A 26 -12.37 46.88 1.20
C GLN A 26 -12.09 45.39 0.94
N PRO A 27 -11.28 44.73 1.79
CA PRO A 27 -11.02 43.31 1.66
C PRO A 27 -12.37 42.60 1.75
N THR A 28 -12.88 42.16 0.61
CA THR A 28 -14.13 41.42 0.53
C THR A 28 -13.95 40.19 1.38
N ALA A 29 -14.71 40.11 2.47
CA ALA A 29 -14.71 38.95 3.35
C ALA A 29 -14.84 37.69 2.50
N VAL A 30 -13.94 36.73 2.69
CA VAL A 30 -13.96 35.47 1.96
C VAL A 30 -15.23 34.73 2.35
N GLU A 31 -16.29 34.88 1.55
CA GLU A 31 -17.54 34.17 1.78
C GLU A 31 -17.32 32.67 1.59
N MET A 32 -17.66 31.89 2.62
CA MET A 32 -17.62 30.45 2.53
C MET A 32 -18.51 29.95 1.37
N PRO A 33 -18.11 28.87 0.68
CA PRO A 33 -18.91 28.30 -0.39
C PRO A 33 -20.30 27.91 0.14
N PRO A 34 -21.37 28.07 -0.67
CA PRO A 34 -22.72 27.78 -0.23
C PRO A 34 -22.83 26.33 0.28
N TRP A 35 -23.44 26.14 1.44
CA TRP A 35 -23.58 24.85 2.15
C TRP A 35 -24.05 23.68 1.26
N ARG A 36 -24.88 23.98 0.25
CA ARG A 36 -25.38 23.01 -0.74
C ARG A 36 -24.29 22.39 -1.62
N VAL A 37 -23.14 23.06 -1.76
CA VAL A 37 -21.99 22.58 -2.50
C VAL A 37 -21.18 21.67 -1.59
N VAL A 38 -20.83 22.14 -0.38
CA VAL A 38 -20.12 21.37 0.65
C VAL A 38 -20.80 20.02 0.94
N THR A 39 -22.12 20.01 1.10
CA THR A 39 -22.90 18.78 1.36
C THR A 39 -22.83 17.77 0.22
N ARG A 40 -22.85 18.19 -1.04
CA ARG A 40 -22.71 17.26 -2.18
C ARG A 40 -21.35 16.58 -2.21
N PHE A 41 -20.33 17.30 -1.80
CA PHE A 41 -18.97 16.80 -1.78
C PHE A 41 -18.69 15.86 -0.61
N ALA A 42 -19.19 16.19 0.58
CA ALA A 42 -19.16 15.26 1.71
C ALA A 42 -19.86 13.93 1.34
N MET A 43 -21.00 14.00 0.65
CA MET A 43 -21.71 12.83 0.18
C MET A 43 -20.93 12.05 -0.88
N ALA A 44 -20.31 12.71 -1.87
CA ALA A 44 -19.49 12.07 -2.90
C ALA A 44 -18.24 11.38 -2.33
N GLY A 45 -17.55 12.02 -1.39
CA GLY A 45 -16.41 11.44 -0.67
C GLY A 45 -16.82 10.22 0.15
N LEU A 46 -17.95 10.31 0.87
CA LEU A 46 -18.51 9.19 1.63
C LEU A 46 -18.94 8.05 0.70
N THR A 47 -19.44 8.34 -0.50
CA THR A 47 -19.76 7.29 -1.49
C THR A 47 -18.53 6.59 -2.01
N LEU A 48 -17.49 7.33 -2.40
CA LEU A 48 -16.22 6.75 -2.86
C LEU A 48 -15.57 5.88 -1.76
N MET A 49 -15.66 6.32 -0.51
CA MET A 49 -15.19 5.57 0.65
C MET A 49 -15.96 4.25 0.85
N LEU A 50 -17.27 4.24 0.58
CA LEU A 50 -18.11 3.03 0.62
C LEU A 50 -17.96 2.14 -0.63
N LEU A 51 -17.57 2.69 -1.77
CA LEU A 51 -17.38 1.98 -3.04
C LEU A 51 -16.03 1.25 -3.12
N ALA A 52 -15.00 1.82 -2.48
CA ALA A 52 -13.64 1.31 -2.43
C ALA A 52 -13.48 -0.18 -2.02
N PRO A 53 -14.23 -0.71 -1.04
CA PRO A 53 -14.13 -2.13 -0.65
C PRO A 53 -14.88 -3.09 -1.59
N VAL A 54 -15.85 -2.62 -2.37
CA VAL A 54 -16.76 -3.48 -3.17
C VAL A 54 -16.21 -3.77 -4.56
N ILE A 55 -15.48 -2.81 -5.13
CA ILE A 55 -14.87 -2.97 -6.45
C ILE A 55 -13.49 -3.58 -6.25
N TRP A 56 -13.25 -4.77 -6.82
CA TRP A 56 -11.91 -5.40 -6.88
C TRP A 56 -10.86 -4.30 -7.12
N THR A 57 -9.90 -4.20 -6.21
CA THR A 57 -8.97 -3.05 -6.08
C THR A 57 -8.40 -2.58 -7.41
N THR A 58 -8.11 -3.48 -8.34
CA THR A 58 -7.60 -3.18 -9.68
C THR A 58 -8.56 -2.36 -10.54
N LEU A 59 -9.86 -2.64 -10.52
CA LEU A 59 -10.87 -1.91 -11.31
C LEU A 59 -11.17 -0.54 -10.69
N LEU A 60 -11.20 -0.44 -9.36
CA LEU A 60 -11.34 0.84 -8.67
C LEU A 60 -10.14 1.75 -8.97
N LEU A 61 -8.93 1.18 -8.94
CA LEU A 61 -7.71 1.91 -9.26
C LEU A 61 -7.67 2.32 -10.72
N LEU A 62 -8.16 1.48 -11.63
CA LEU A 62 -8.29 1.85 -13.04
C LEU A 62 -9.31 2.98 -13.22
N CYS A 63 -10.46 2.95 -12.55
CA CYS A 63 -11.47 4.01 -12.61
C CYS A 63 -10.98 5.32 -11.98
N LEU A 64 -10.26 5.26 -10.85
CA LEU A 64 -9.63 6.42 -10.22
C LEU A 64 -8.50 6.98 -11.10
N ALA A 65 -7.70 6.12 -11.73
CA ALA A 65 -6.67 6.53 -12.68
C ALA A 65 -7.30 7.17 -13.91
N LEU A 66 -8.29 6.54 -14.54
CA LEU A 66 -9.02 7.08 -15.69
C LEU A 66 -9.75 8.37 -15.34
N GLY A 67 -10.34 8.48 -14.15
CA GLY A 67 -10.98 9.71 -13.65
C GLY A 67 -9.98 10.84 -13.40
N GLY A 68 -8.83 10.52 -12.80
CA GLY A 68 -7.73 11.47 -12.61
C GLY A 68 -7.10 11.90 -13.95
N PHE A 69 -6.90 10.96 -14.88
CA PHE A 69 -6.41 11.22 -16.23
C PHE A 69 -7.44 11.98 -17.09
N ALA A 70 -8.74 11.77 -16.89
CA ALA A 70 -9.78 12.58 -17.52
C ALA A 70 -9.75 14.02 -16.98
N GLY A 71 -9.45 14.21 -15.68
CA GLY A 71 -9.12 15.52 -15.12
C GLY A 71 -7.91 16.16 -15.79
N ALA A 72 -6.89 15.36 -16.15
CA ALA A 72 -5.74 15.80 -16.91
C ALA A 72 -6.03 16.20 -18.37
N LEU A 73 -7.09 15.69 -19.01
CA LEU A 73 -7.52 16.15 -20.35
C LEU A 73 -8.02 17.60 -20.36
N LEU A 74 -8.24 18.19 -19.18
CA LEU A 74 -8.59 19.60 -19.01
C LEU A 74 -7.36 20.50 -18.83
N TRP A 75 -6.17 19.92 -19.07
CA TRP A 75 -4.88 20.58 -19.26
C TRP A 75 -4.96 21.96 -19.95
N PRO A 76 -5.66 22.12 -21.09
CA PRO A 76 -5.67 23.41 -21.80
C PRO A 76 -6.33 24.54 -21.01
N VAL A 77 -7.22 24.23 -20.07
CA VAL A 77 -7.89 25.22 -19.23
C VAL A 77 -6.95 25.71 -18.12
N LEU A 78 -6.21 24.78 -17.52
CA LEU A 78 -5.23 25.08 -16.46
C LEU A 78 -4.02 25.84 -17.02
N ASP A 79 -3.51 25.39 -18.16
CA ASP A 79 -2.42 26.06 -18.88
C ASP A 79 -2.81 27.50 -19.25
N ARG A 80 -4.04 27.68 -19.75
CA ARG A 80 -4.55 29.02 -20.07
C ARG A 80 -4.79 29.89 -18.83
N ALA A 81 -5.23 29.32 -17.71
CA ALA A 81 -5.39 30.05 -16.45
C ALA A 81 -4.04 30.44 -15.84
N TRP A 82 -3.08 29.51 -15.85
CA TRP A 82 -1.69 29.73 -15.43
C TRP A 82 -1.00 30.80 -16.29
N TYR A 83 -1.14 30.71 -17.61
CA TYR A 83 -0.62 31.70 -18.56
C TYR A 83 -1.21 33.09 -18.28
N ARG A 84 -2.53 33.18 -18.04
CA ARG A 84 -3.19 34.45 -17.70
C ARG A 84 -2.71 35.02 -16.38
N ARG A 85 -2.48 34.17 -15.37
CA ARG A 85 -1.90 34.59 -14.10
C ARG A 85 -0.49 35.16 -14.28
N THR A 86 0.37 34.45 -15.00
CA THR A 86 1.77 34.86 -15.22
C THR A 86 1.90 36.09 -16.12
N SER A 87 0.99 36.25 -17.08
CA SER A 87 0.93 37.44 -17.96
C SER A 87 0.06 38.58 -17.41
N HIS A 88 -0.59 38.40 -16.26
CA HIS A 88 -1.59 39.31 -15.71
C HIS A 88 -2.70 39.69 -16.72
N ASP A 89 -3.08 38.76 -17.60
CA ASP A 89 -4.07 38.98 -18.66
C ASP A 89 -5.51 38.87 -18.11
N LEU A 90 -6.15 40.01 -17.96
CA LEU A 90 -7.56 40.14 -17.55
C LEU A 90 -8.53 40.12 -18.75
N SER A 91 -8.04 39.87 -19.96
CA SER A 91 -8.88 39.86 -21.17
C SER A 91 -10.01 38.84 -21.06
N PRO A 92 -11.21 39.17 -21.59
CA PRO A 92 -12.33 38.26 -21.55
C PRO A 92 -11.98 36.93 -22.25
N THR A 93 -12.52 35.83 -21.72
CA THR A 93 -12.22 34.47 -22.24
C THR A 93 -12.84 34.21 -23.62
N ALA A 94 -13.86 34.98 -23.99
CA ALA A 94 -14.56 34.96 -25.27
C ALA A 94 -15.03 36.39 -25.61
N PRO A 95 -15.36 36.70 -26.88
CA PRO A 95 -15.72 38.06 -27.33
C PRO A 95 -16.84 38.73 -26.53
N ASP A 96 -17.78 37.95 -25.99
CA ASP A 96 -18.92 38.44 -25.21
C ASP A 96 -18.83 38.07 -23.71
N ALA A 97 -17.68 37.54 -23.27
CA ALA A 97 -17.50 37.18 -21.87
C ALA A 97 -17.19 38.42 -21.03
N ILE A 98 -17.63 38.41 -19.78
CA ILE A 98 -17.24 39.42 -18.79
C ILE A 98 -15.71 39.36 -18.61
N PRO A 99 -15.01 40.50 -18.59
CA PRO A 99 -13.58 40.54 -18.30
C PRO A 99 -13.28 39.93 -16.94
N LEU A 100 -12.10 39.31 -16.81
CA LEU A 100 -11.67 38.73 -15.56
C LEU A 100 -11.35 39.82 -14.53
N VAL A 101 -11.50 39.50 -13.26
CA VAL A 101 -11.11 40.38 -12.14
C VAL A 101 -9.79 39.90 -11.56
N ALA A 102 -9.03 40.78 -10.89
CA ALA A 102 -7.76 40.40 -10.26
C ALA A 102 -7.87 39.18 -9.33
N GLY A 103 -8.99 39.05 -8.61
CA GLY A 103 -9.26 37.87 -7.77
C GLY A 103 -9.36 36.55 -8.55
N ASP A 104 -9.70 36.57 -9.85
CA ASP A 104 -9.68 35.37 -10.69
C ASP A 104 -8.24 34.90 -10.99
N LEU A 105 -7.27 35.82 -11.04
CA LEU A 105 -5.85 35.50 -11.22
C LEU A 105 -5.22 34.93 -9.95
N GLU A 106 -5.69 35.35 -8.77
CA GLU A 106 -5.22 34.81 -7.49
C GLU A 106 -5.61 33.34 -7.30
N VAL A 107 -6.77 32.95 -7.84
CA VAL A 107 -7.31 31.59 -7.79
C VAL A 107 -6.66 30.66 -8.83
N ALA A 108 -6.14 31.21 -9.95
CA ALA A 108 -5.44 30.42 -10.95
C ALA A 108 -4.22 29.67 -10.36
N PRO A 109 -3.81 28.52 -10.91
CA PRO A 109 -2.71 27.73 -10.35
C PRO A 109 -1.40 28.53 -10.24
N THR A 110 -0.70 28.40 -9.10
CA THR A 110 0.60 29.07 -8.85
C THR A 110 1.75 28.39 -9.57
N SER A 111 1.67 27.08 -9.72
CA SER A 111 2.69 26.23 -10.34
C SER A 111 2.28 25.90 -11.77
N ASP A 112 3.27 25.76 -12.66
CA ASP A 112 3.02 25.27 -14.01
C ASP A 112 2.38 23.88 -13.92
N PRO A 113 1.13 23.73 -14.36
CA PRO A 113 0.44 22.47 -14.18
C PRO A 113 1.10 21.36 -15.03
N ALA A 114 1.97 21.69 -15.99
CA ALA A 114 2.57 20.75 -16.97
C ALA A 114 3.57 19.87 -16.25
N LEU A 115 4.28 20.48 -15.31
CA LEU A 115 5.20 19.81 -14.40
C LEU A 115 4.43 18.81 -13.51
N GLY A 116 3.29 19.21 -12.97
CA GLY A 116 2.46 18.32 -12.15
C GLY A 116 1.90 17.13 -12.94
N LEU A 117 1.43 17.38 -14.16
CA LEU A 117 0.93 16.35 -15.07
C LEU A 117 2.03 15.38 -15.49
N SER A 118 3.15 15.91 -16.00
CA SER A 118 4.27 15.10 -16.48
C SER A 118 4.92 14.28 -15.37
N ALA A 119 5.09 14.84 -14.16
CA ALA A 119 5.58 14.10 -13.00
C ALA A 119 4.63 12.95 -12.62
N THR A 120 3.32 13.23 -12.53
CA THR A 120 2.32 12.21 -12.17
C THR A 120 2.23 11.10 -13.23
N PHE A 121 2.24 11.48 -14.51
CA PHE A 121 2.21 10.52 -15.62
C PHE A 121 3.48 9.66 -15.65
N CYS A 122 4.66 10.28 -15.54
CA CYS A 122 5.94 9.57 -15.52
C CYS A 122 6.00 8.58 -14.35
N TRP A 123 5.59 9.01 -13.15
CA TRP A 123 5.54 8.17 -11.96
C TRP A 123 4.58 6.98 -12.14
N PHE A 124 3.37 7.23 -12.63
CA PHE A 124 2.37 6.19 -12.89
C PHE A 124 2.85 5.20 -13.97
N ALA A 125 3.35 5.69 -15.11
CA ALA A 125 3.84 4.86 -16.21
C ALA A 125 5.06 4.02 -15.79
N ALA A 126 6.00 4.60 -15.03
CA ALA A 126 7.14 3.88 -14.48
C ALA A 126 6.69 2.75 -13.54
N LEU A 127 5.74 3.02 -12.64
CA LEU A 127 5.23 1.97 -11.75
C LEU A 127 4.43 0.91 -12.49
N LEU A 128 3.62 1.28 -13.47
CA LEU A 128 2.84 0.33 -14.28
C LEU A 128 3.76 -0.60 -15.10
N THR A 129 4.89 -0.10 -15.59
CA THR A 129 5.88 -0.89 -16.33
C THR A 129 6.75 -1.76 -15.43
N VAL A 130 7.15 -1.26 -14.25
CA VAL A 130 8.02 -2.02 -13.31
C VAL A 130 7.24 -3.05 -12.50
N THR A 131 5.97 -2.80 -12.16
CA THR A 131 5.15 -3.71 -11.34
C THR A 131 5.07 -5.16 -11.85
N PRO A 132 4.84 -5.44 -13.16
CA PRO A 132 4.83 -6.83 -13.64
C PRO A 132 6.21 -7.50 -13.64
N LEU A 133 7.29 -6.72 -13.58
CA LEU A 133 8.68 -7.21 -13.58
C LEU A 133 9.24 -7.41 -12.17
N TYR A 134 8.49 -7.06 -11.12
CA TYR A 134 8.98 -7.07 -9.74
C TYR A 134 8.27 -8.12 -8.89
N HIS A 135 9.05 -9.09 -8.40
CA HIS A 135 8.62 -10.04 -7.37
C HIS A 135 9.37 -9.73 -6.06
N PRO A 136 8.69 -9.57 -4.91
CA PRO A 136 7.25 -9.76 -4.67
C PRO A 136 6.40 -8.49 -4.92
N TYR A 137 5.25 -8.69 -5.57
CA TYR A 137 4.28 -7.66 -6.00
C TYR A 137 3.80 -6.63 -4.94
N PRO A 138 3.68 -6.92 -3.63
CA PRO A 138 3.05 -5.98 -2.69
C PRO A 138 3.79 -4.65 -2.50
N ARG A 139 5.11 -4.64 -2.70
CA ARG A 139 5.93 -3.45 -2.39
C ARG A 139 5.77 -2.32 -3.40
N LEU A 140 5.49 -2.64 -4.67
CA LEU A 140 5.25 -1.64 -5.72
C LEU A 140 3.76 -1.27 -5.87
N MET A 141 2.85 -2.10 -5.36
CA MET A 141 1.42 -1.76 -5.32
C MET A 141 1.15 -0.50 -4.48
N MET A 142 1.85 -0.30 -3.36
CA MET A 142 1.61 0.87 -2.48
C MET A 142 1.98 2.21 -3.15
N PRO A 143 3.16 2.36 -3.79
CA PRO A 143 3.47 3.52 -4.62
C PRO A 143 2.51 3.72 -5.80
N LEU A 144 2.04 2.64 -6.43
CA LEU A 144 1.10 2.72 -7.55
C LEU A 144 -0.26 3.22 -7.06
N LEU A 145 -0.71 2.73 -5.90
CA LEU A 145 -1.91 3.19 -5.22
C LEU A 145 -1.82 4.69 -4.93
N ALA A 146 -0.71 5.14 -4.35
CA ALA A 146 -0.48 6.55 -4.05
C ALA A 146 -0.56 7.42 -5.31
N ALA A 147 0.03 6.98 -6.42
CA ALA A 147 -0.05 7.68 -7.70
C ALA A 147 -1.49 7.84 -8.21
N VAL A 148 -2.28 6.77 -8.10
CA VAL A 148 -3.70 6.78 -8.48
C VAL A 148 -4.50 7.74 -7.60
N TRP A 149 -4.26 7.73 -6.29
CA TRP A 149 -4.91 8.66 -5.36
C TRP A 149 -4.55 10.12 -5.62
N LEU A 150 -3.28 10.41 -5.92
CA LEU A 150 -2.84 11.76 -6.26
C LEU A 150 -3.50 12.25 -7.56
N SER A 151 -3.56 11.40 -8.59
CA SER A 151 -4.24 11.70 -9.85
C SER A 151 -5.73 11.95 -9.64
N ALA A 152 -6.39 11.12 -8.83
CA ALA A 152 -7.80 11.30 -8.49
C ALA A 152 -8.05 12.59 -7.69
N ALA A 153 -7.20 12.90 -6.71
CA ALA A 153 -7.30 14.13 -5.93
C ALA A 153 -7.14 15.38 -6.81
N ALA A 154 -6.21 15.36 -7.76
CA ALA A 154 -6.05 16.43 -8.74
C ALA A 154 -7.31 16.62 -9.62
N GLY A 155 -7.86 15.52 -10.15
CA GLY A 155 -9.09 15.57 -10.94
C GLY A 155 -10.30 16.08 -10.14
N VAL A 156 -10.44 15.66 -8.88
CA VAL A 156 -11.49 16.14 -7.98
C VAL A 156 -11.32 17.63 -7.67
N GLY A 157 -10.11 18.07 -7.27
CA GLY A 157 -9.82 19.47 -6.97
C GLY A 157 -10.17 20.40 -8.14
N TRP A 158 -9.84 19.98 -9.36
CA TRP A 158 -10.22 20.71 -10.57
C TRP A 158 -11.74 20.79 -10.78
N TRP A 159 -12.45 19.67 -10.57
CA TRP A 159 -13.91 19.66 -10.69
C TRP A 159 -14.58 20.60 -9.68
N PHE A 160 -14.05 20.69 -8.46
CA PHE A 160 -14.48 21.67 -7.46
C PHE A 160 -14.32 23.11 -7.96
N GLU A 161 -13.12 23.46 -8.41
CA GLU A 161 -12.80 24.82 -8.86
C GLU A 161 -13.66 25.25 -10.05
N SER A 162 -13.90 24.33 -10.99
CA SER A 162 -14.75 24.55 -12.15
C SER A 162 -16.21 24.78 -11.77
N ASN A 163 -16.77 24.03 -10.81
CA ASN A 163 -18.15 24.26 -10.36
C ASN A 163 -18.27 25.54 -9.52
N LEU A 164 -17.27 25.87 -8.70
CA LEU A 164 -17.26 27.08 -7.89
C LEU A 164 -17.14 28.34 -8.75
N SER A 165 -16.34 28.30 -9.82
CA SER A 165 -16.23 29.43 -10.76
C SER A 165 -17.54 29.67 -11.52
N VAL A 166 -18.22 28.60 -11.97
CA VAL A 166 -19.54 28.70 -12.61
C VAL A 166 -20.61 29.21 -11.63
N ALA A 167 -20.60 28.71 -10.39
CA ALA A 167 -21.54 29.15 -9.36
C ALA A 167 -21.35 30.64 -9.02
N ARG A 168 -20.11 31.11 -8.90
CA ARG A 168 -19.80 32.54 -8.70
C ARG A 168 -20.36 33.39 -9.83
N ARG A 169 -20.16 32.99 -11.09
CA ARG A 169 -20.71 33.73 -12.26
C ARG A 169 -22.23 33.81 -12.26
N GLN A 170 -22.93 32.76 -11.82
CA GLN A 170 -24.40 32.76 -11.76
C GLN A 170 -24.96 33.68 -10.69
N VAL A 171 -24.29 33.80 -9.53
CA VAL A 171 -24.70 34.73 -8.46
C VAL A 171 -24.62 36.18 -8.94
N PHE A 172 -23.55 36.55 -9.64
CA PHE A 172 -23.41 37.90 -10.19
C PHE A 172 -24.35 38.19 -11.37
N ALA A 173 -24.76 37.17 -12.14
CA ALA A 173 -25.63 37.31 -13.29
C ALA A 173 -27.14 37.31 -12.96
N GLY A 174 -27.54 37.11 -11.70
CA GLY A 174 -28.95 37.16 -11.26
C GLY A 174 -29.87 36.11 -11.92
N THR A 175 -29.31 35.12 -12.62
CA THR A 175 -30.10 34.14 -13.38
C THR A 175 -30.28 32.85 -12.58
N VAL A 176 -31.53 32.52 -12.25
CA VAL A 176 -31.87 31.25 -11.58
C VAL A 176 -31.79 30.11 -12.60
N PRO A 177 -30.92 29.10 -12.41
CA PRO A 177 -30.74 28.05 -13.40
C PRO A 177 -31.95 27.10 -13.43
N LYS A 178 -32.48 26.83 -14.64
CA LYS A 178 -33.43 25.73 -14.88
C LYS A 178 -32.75 24.40 -14.56
N ARG A 179 -33.40 23.55 -13.76
CA ARG A 179 -32.95 22.19 -13.43
C ARG A 179 -32.65 21.42 -14.72
N SER A 180 -31.38 21.11 -15.00
CA SER A 180 -31.02 20.32 -16.17
C SER A 180 -31.29 18.83 -15.91
N ILE A 181 -31.85 18.16 -16.91
CA ILE A 181 -32.13 16.72 -16.91
C ILE A 181 -30.87 15.91 -16.59
N GLY A 182 -29.68 16.38 -17.01
CA GLY A 182 -28.40 15.76 -16.70
C GLY A 182 -28.16 15.60 -15.19
N ARG A 183 -28.68 16.51 -14.36
CA ARG A 183 -28.58 16.41 -12.90
C ARG A 183 -29.47 15.31 -12.33
N MET A 184 -30.61 15.04 -12.95
CA MET A 184 -31.51 13.96 -12.55
C MET A 184 -30.89 12.60 -12.87
N VAL A 185 -30.26 12.48 -14.04
CA VAL A 185 -29.53 11.27 -14.47
C VAL A 185 -28.32 11.00 -13.59
N ALA A 186 -27.53 12.03 -13.27
CA ALA A 186 -26.37 11.89 -12.38
C ALA A 186 -26.78 11.43 -10.96
N ASN A 187 -27.86 11.99 -10.42
CA ASN A 187 -28.36 11.60 -9.10
C ASN A 187 -28.91 10.16 -9.07
N SER A 188 -29.54 9.70 -10.16
CA SER A 188 -30.08 8.34 -10.24
C SER A 188 -28.98 7.29 -10.40
N LEU A 189 -27.97 7.54 -11.23
CA LEU A 189 -26.76 6.71 -11.30
C LEU A 189 -26.05 6.60 -9.95
N TRP A 190 -25.99 7.69 -9.19
CA TRP A 190 -25.41 7.71 -7.86
C TRP A 190 -26.18 6.83 -6.86
N MET A 191 -27.52 6.93 -6.84
CA MET A 191 -28.36 6.08 -5.97
C MET A 191 -28.20 4.59 -6.27
N VAL A 192 -28.06 4.23 -7.56
CA VAL A 192 -27.83 2.84 -7.97
C VAL A 192 -26.46 2.35 -7.50
N ALA A 193 -25.42 3.17 -7.60
CA ALA A 193 -24.08 2.81 -7.11
C ALA A 193 -24.06 2.58 -5.59
N VAL A 194 -24.72 3.44 -4.80
CA VAL A 194 -24.88 3.25 -3.35
C VAL A 194 -25.61 1.96 -3.03
N LEU A 195 -26.72 1.70 -3.73
CA LEU A 195 -27.52 0.49 -3.51
C LEU A 195 -26.72 -0.78 -3.82
N LEU A 196 -25.96 -0.78 -4.92
CA LEU A 196 -25.07 -1.90 -5.29
C LEU A 196 -23.97 -2.12 -4.24
N CYS A 197 -23.45 -1.06 -3.61
CA CYS A 197 -22.48 -1.20 -2.52
C CYS A 197 -23.08 -1.76 -1.24
N VAL A 198 -24.32 -1.38 -0.91
CA VAL A 198 -25.02 -1.93 0.26
C VAL A 198 -25.33 -3.42 0.06
N ILE A 199 -25.69 -3.82 -1.16
CA ILE A 199 -26.03 -5.21 -1.50
C ILE A 199 -24.79 -6.11 -1.59
N ASN A 200 -23.64 -5.58 -2.04
CA ASN A 200 -22.40 -6.34 -2.19
C ASN A 200 -21.46 -6.24 -0.99
N LEU A 201 -21.90 -5.72 0.16
CA LEU A 201 -21.15 -5.91 1.41
C LEU A 201 -21.20 -7.41 1.74
N PRO A 202 -20.08 -8.16 1.64
CA PRO A 202 -20.09 -9.55 2.02
C PRO A 202 -20.44 -9.64 3.52
N ALA A 203 -21.63 -10.16 3.81
CA ALA A 203 -21.95 -10.74 5.10
C ALA A 203 -21.18 -12.07 5.17
N ASP A 204 -20.39 -12.25 6.23
CA ASP A 204 -19.56 -13.43 6.47
C ASP A 204 -18.46 -13.69 5.43
N ASP A 205 -17.27 -13.16 5.69
CA ASP A 205 -16.19 -14.02 6.19
C ASP A 205 -15.05 -13.12 6.73
N THR A 206 -15.21 -12.68 7.97
CA THR A 206 -14.11 -12.06 8.73
C THR A 206 -13.07 -13.13 9.05
N SER A 207 -12.27 -13.52 8.07
CA SER A 207 -10.87 -13.79 8.32
C SER A 207 -10.15 -12.47 8.06
N PRO A 208 -9.97 -11.60 9.08
CA PRO A 208 -9.26 -10.36 8.88
C PRO A 208 -7.90 -10.70 8.29
N ILE A 209 -7.50 -9.96 7.26
CA ILE A 209 -6.11 -9.95 6.74
C ILE A 209 -5.09 -9.70 7.87
N HIS A 210 -5.55 -9.25 9.04
CA HIS A 210 -4.82 -9.00 10.27
C HIS A 210 -4.81 -10.20 11.25
N GLU A 211 -5.58 -11.26 10.99
CA GLU A 211 -5.71 -12.39 11.89
C GLU A 211 -4.46 -13.27 11.87
N ASN A 212 -3.81 -13.21 13.03
CA ASN A 212 -2.83 -14.10 13.59
C ASN A 212 -1.42 -14.14 13.00
N HIS A 213 -0.77 -12.98 13.01
CA HIS A 213 0.69 -12.85 13.16
C HIS A 213 1.24 -13.53 14.44
N ARG A 214 0.38 -14.02 15.36
CA ARG A 214 0.82 -14.69 16.59
C ARG A 214 1.31 -16.12 16.35
N SER A 215 0.98 -16.74 15.22
CA SER A 215 1.41 -18.12 14.93
C SER A 215 2.93 -18.22 14.82
N ILE A 216 3.59 -17.26 14.16
CA ILE A 216 5.05 -17.25 14.04
C ILE A 216 5.74 -16.90 15.37
N ARG A 217 5.13 -16.05 16.20
CA ARG A 217 5.64 -15.74 17.55
C ARG A 217 5.56 -16.97 18.46
N THR A 218 4.43 -17.68 18.46
CA THR A 218 4.30 -18.97 19.15
C THR A 218 5.33 -19.98 18.64
N ALA A 219 5.52 -20.07 17.32
CA ALA A 219 6.50 -20.97 16.74
C ALA A 219 7.94 -20.60 17.13
N ALA A 220 8.28 -19.31 17.18
CA ALA A 220 9.56 -18.80 17.67
C ALA A 220 9.80 -19.17 19.13
N ILE A 221 8.79 -19.01 19.99
CA ILE A 221 8.87 -19.43 21.40
C ILE A 221 9.12 -20.94 21.52
N ASN A 222 8.40 -21.75 20.74
CA ASN A 222 8.59 -23.20 20.72
C ASN A 222 9.99 -23.58 20.20
N VAL A 223 10.48 -22.90 19.16
CA VAL A 223 11.83 -23.09 18.62
C VAL A 223 12.88 -22.76 19.69
N ALA A 224 12.76 -21.60 20.33
CA ALA A 224 13.65 -21.16 21.40
C ALA A 224 13.62 -22.14 22.58
N THR A 225 12.44 -22.57 23.00
CA THR A 225 12.24 -23.56 24.07
C THR A 225 12.96 -24.87 23.75
N GLN A 226 12.81 -25.38 22.52
CA GLN A 226 13.49 -26.60 22.08
C GLN A 226 15.02 -26.42 22.05
N CYS A 227 15.53 -25.26 21.61
CA CYS A 227 16.96 -24.97 21.60
C CYS A 227 17.53 -24.91 23.03
N VAL A 228 16.86 -24.22 23.96
CA VAL A 228 17.28 -24.12 25.37
C VAL A 228 17.29 -25.49 26.05
N ARG A 229 16.20 -26.26 25.92
CA ARG A 229 16.13 -27.62 26.48
C ARG A 229 17.20 -28.54 25.89
N ALA A 230 17.45 -28.44 24.58
CA ALA A 230 18.50 -29.21 23.94
C ALA A 230 19.91 -28.79 24.40
N ALA A 231 20.16 -27.49 24.60
CA ALA A 231 21.41 -26.99 25.14
C ALA A 231 21.67 -27.53 26.56
N ARG A 232 20.63 -27.61 27.40
CA ARG A 232 20.66 -28.18 28.76
C ARG A 232 20.73 -29.71 28.80
N GLY A 233 20.60 -30.38 27.65
CA GLY A 233 20.57 -31.85 27.58
C GLY A 233 19.24 -32.47 28.04
N GLU A 234 18.19 -31.67 28.20
CA GLU A 234 16.86 -32.11 28.63
C GLU A 234 16.02 -32.64 27.45
N SER A 235 16.38 -32.33 26.21
CA SER A 235 15.64 -32.82 25.05
C SER A 235 16.01 -34.27 24.77
N ASN A 236 15.04 -35.18 24.89
CA ASN A 236 15.11 -36.44 24.16
C ASN A 236 14.95 -36.10 22.68
N PRO A 237 15.96 -36.31 21.81
CA PRO A 237 15.75 -36.18 20.38
C PRO A 237 14.59 -37.10 20.00
N PRO A 238 13.66 -36.70 19.11
CA PRO A 238 12.64 -37.61 18.64
C PRO A 238 13.34 -38.87 18.10
N THR A 239 13.13 -40.00 18.79
CA THR A 239 13.88 -41.26 18.57
C THR A 239 13.64 -41.88 17.18
N THR A 240 12.79 -41.28 16.36
CA THR A 240 12.57 -41.68 14.98
C THR A 240 13.64 -41.11 14.06
N LEU A 241 14.86 -41.65 14.18
CA LEU A 241 15.71 -41.83 13.01
C LEU A 241 14.95 -42.78 12.08
N LEU A 242 14.16 -42.22 11.17
CA LEU A 242 13.57 -42.95 10.06
C LEU A 242 14.71 -43.73 9.38
N PRO A 243 14.61 -45.07 9.26
CA PRO A 243 15.66 -45.85 8.64
C PRO A 243 15.93 -45.30 7.24
N SER A 244 17.22 -45.10 6.94
CA SER A 244 17.75 -44.65 5.66
C SER A 244 16.99 -45.31 4.50
N GLY A 245 16.20 -44.52 3.76
CA GLY A 245 15.44 -44.99 2.60
C GLY A 245 13.92 -45.04 2.77
N SER A 246 13.37 -44.76 3.96
CA SER A 246 11.92 -44.60 4.11
C SER A 246 11.45 -43.26 3.54
N VAL A 247 10.65 -43.34 2.46
CA VAL A 247 9.98 -42.19 1.85
C VAL A 247 9.02 -41.60 2.89
N ILE A 248 9.21 -40.32 3.22
CA ILE A 248 8.30 -39.56 4.07
C ILE A 248 6.94 -39.53 3.37
N LYS A 249 6.02 -40.41 3.78
CA LYS A 249 4.60 -40.24 3.42
C LYS A 249 4.03 -39.17 4.36
N PRO A 250 3.43 -38.10 3.83
CA PRO A 250 2.88 -37.01 4.66
C PRO A 250 1.65 -37.42 5.50
N SER A 251 1.23 -38.68 5.49
CA SER A 251 -0.05 -39.15 6.04
C SER A 251 0.03 -39.78 7.44
N GLY A 252 1.15 -39.69 8.15
CA GLY A 252 1.35 -40.42 9.42
C GLY A 252 1.72 -39.56 10.63
N ALA A 253 1.91 -38.26 10.46
CA ALA A 253 2.32 -37.34 11.53
C ALA A 253 1.18 -36.39 11.94
N ASP A 254 -0.03 -36.92 12.08
CA ASP A 254 -1.14 -36.28 12.82
C ASP A 254 -0.91 -36.32 14.34
N ALA A 255 0.35 -36.42 14.78
CA ALA A 255 0.73 -36.35 16.18
C ALA A 255 0.47 -34.94 16.69
N ASP A 256 -0.77 -34.70 17.11
CA ASP A 256 -1.24 -33.63 17.98
C ASP A 256 -0.53 -32.28 17.74
N LEU A 257 -0.49 -31.85 16.46
CA LEU A 257 0.03 -30.55 16.04
C LEU A 257 -0.93 -29.41 16.43
N THR A 258 -1.49 -29.49 17.63
CA THR A 258 -2.16 -28.38 18.27
C THR A 258 -1.09 -27.35 18.57
N VAL A 259 -1.00 -26.31 17.73
CA VAL A 259 -0.15 -25.16 18.03
C VAL A 259 -0.65 -24.59 19.35
N PRO A 260 0.15 -24.65 20.44
CA PRO A 260 -0.30 -24.19 21.73
C PRO A 260 -0.72 -22.73 21.63
N ARG A 261 -1.74 -22.35 22.39
CA ARG A 261 -2.15 -20.94 22.41
C ARG A 261 -0.95 -20.10 22.83
N LEU A 262 -0.80 -18.89 22.25
CA LEU A 262 0.36 -18.01 22.54
C LEU A 262 0.64 -17.89 24.05
N ALA A 263 -0.40 -17.74 24.86
CA ALA A 263 -0.27 -17.64 26.32
C ALA A 263 0.36 -18.89 26.97
N GLN A 264 0.09 -20.10 26.45
CA GLN A 264 0.71 -21.33 26.92
C GLN A 264 2.18 -21.40 26.52
N ALA A 265 2.51 -21.00 25.29
CA ALA A 265 3.89 -20.93 24.84
C ALA A 265 4.69 -19.89 25.66
N GLU A 266 4.11 -18.70 25.88
CA GLU A 266 4.72 -17.67 26.72
C GLU A 266 4.91 -18.16 28.16
N ALA A 267 3.93 -18.83 28.76
CA ALA A 267 4.07 -19.42 30.10
C ALA A 267 5.22 -20.45 30.14
N ALA A 268 5.28 -21.36 29.17
CA ALA A 268 6.35 -22.35 29.07
C ALA A 268 7.74 -21.70 28.90
N TRP A 269 7.82 -20.58 28.17
CA TRP A 269 9.05 -19.81 28.04
C TRP A 269 9.49 -19.16 29.35
N GLN A 270 8.54 -18.58 30.10
CA GLN A 270 8.83 -17.99 31.41
C GLN A 270 9.27 -19.05 32.43
N GLU A 271 8.68 -20.25 32.38
CA GLU A 271 9.05 -21.37 33.25
C GLU A 271 10.50 -21.85 33.03
N LEU A 272 11.05 -21.72 31.82
CA LEU A 272 12.45 -22.08 31.53
C LEU A 272 13.46 -21.22 32.28
N LYS A 273 13.05 -20.01 32.72
CA LYS A 273 13.91 -19.01 33.38
C LYS A 273 15.22 -18.77 32.61
N PHE A 274 15.14 -18.72 31.28
CA PHE A 274 16.31 -18.48 30.44
C PHE A 274 16.90 -17.09 30.73
N ASN A 275 18.16 -17.04 31.16
CA ASN A 275 18.90 -15.81 31.37
C ASN A 275 20.02 -15.68 30.31
N PRO A 276 19.91 -14.74 29.35
CA PRO A 276 20.91 -14.61 28.28
C PRO A 276 22.29 -14.17 28.78
N ALA A 277 22.40 -13.68 30.02
CA ALA A 277 23.68 -13.35 30.65
C ALA A 277 24.42 -14.59 31.20
N GLU A 278 23.71 -15.67 31.48
CA GLU A 278 24.28 -16.90 32.08
C GLU A 278 24.36 -18.04 31.06
N GLU A 279 23.39 -18.14 30.14
CA GLU A 279 23.30 -19.19 29.14
C GLU A 279 23.45 -18.62 27.73
N THR A 280 24.59 -18.89 27.09
CA THR A 280 24.83 -18.41 25.73
C THR A 280 24.53 -19.48 24.70
N ILE A 281 23.50 -19.23 23.88
CA ILE A 281 23.05 -20.11 22.80
C ILE A 281 23.07 -19.32 21.50
N VAL A 282 23.67 -19.90 20.46
CA VAL A 282 23.69 -19.31 19.11
C VAL A 282 22.73 -20.05 18.20
N VAL A 283 21.84 -19.30 17.55
CA VAL A 283 20.86 -19.83 16.60
C VAL A 283 21.08 -19.18 15.24
N TYR A 284 21.41 -19.98 14.24
CA TYR A 284 21.45 -19.56 12.85
C TYR A 284 20.09 -19.80 12.20
N ALA A 285 19.48 -18.75 11.68
CA ALA A 285 18.21 -18.84 10.94
C ALA A 285 18.48 -18.67 9.44
N MET A 286 18.14 -19.69 8.64
CA MET A 286 18.34 -19.65 7.19
C MET A 286 17.06 -19.20 6.49
N ALA A 287 17.14 -18.12 5.71
CA ALA A 287 16.03 -17.56 4.91
C ALA A 287 14.70 -17.28 5.64
N GLU A 288 14.69 -17.24 6.98
CA GLU A 288 13.47 -17.01 7.79
C GLU A 288 13.56 -15.69 8.60
N PRO A 289 13.45 -14.51 7.96
CA PRO A 289 13.69 -13.23 8.62
C PRO A 289 12.69 -12.92 9.75
N ALA A 290 11.42 -13.33 9.58
CA ALA A 290 10.40 -13.09 10.61
C ALA A 290 10.64 -13.95 11.86
N LEU A 291 11.08 -15.19 11.69
CA LEU A 291 11.48 -16.06 12.80
C LEU A 291 12.70 -15.48 13.52
N LEU A 292 13.70 -15.02 12.76
CA LEU A 292 14.92 -14.41 13.29
C LEU A 292 14.62 -13.22 14.21
N LEU A 293 13.72 -12.32 13.79
CA LEU A 293 13.31 -11.17 14.59
C LEU A 293 12.71 -11.59 15.93
N HIS A 294 11.76 -12.53 15.93
CA HIS A 294 11.12 -12.99 17.16
C HIS A 294 12.05 -13.78 18.07
N LEU A 295 12.97 -14.59 17.53
CA LEU A 295 13.98 -15.27 18.33
C LEU A 295 14.92 -14.27 19.02
N ARG A 296 15.26 -13.16 18.36
CA ARG A 296 16.08 -12.09 18.95
C ARG A 296 15.33 -11.34 20.06
N GLU A 297 14.03 -11.11 19.90
CA GLU A 297 13.18 -10.52 20.95
C GLU A 297 13.11 -11.39 22.21
N LEU A 298 13.27 -12.72 22.07
CA LEU A 298 13.35 -13.66 23.19
C LEU A 298 14.73 -13.67 23.89
N GLY A 299 15.69 -12.88 23.42
CA GLY A 299 17.02 -12.74 24.03
C GLY A 299 18.06 -13.74 23.55
N LEU A 300 17.79 -14.56 22.53
CA LEU A 300 18.77 -15.49 21.97
C LEU A 300 19.79 -14.74 21.07
N HIS A 301 21.01 -15.28 20.95
CA HIS A 301 21.98 -14.80 19.96
C HIS A 301 21.63 -15.40 18.60
N VAL A 302 20.92 -14.63 17.77
CA VAL A 302 20.44 -15.09 16.47
C VAL A 302 21.16 -14.38 15.34
N ALA A 303 21.60 -15.14 14.33
CA ALA A 303 22.20 -14.59 13.12
C ALA A 303 21.57 -15.19 11.86
N PRO A 304 21.41 -14.42 10.77
CA PRO A 304 21.02 -15.00 9.50
C PRO A 304 22.19 -15.79 8.94
N VAL A 305 21.90 -16.87 8.22
CA VAL A 305 22.93 -17.64 7.51
C VAL A 305 22.51 -17.87 6.05
N ALA A 306 23.47 -17.71 5.14
CA ALA A 306 23.27 -17.90 3.70
C ALA A 306 23.55 -19.34 3.25
N ASP A 307 24.43 -20.04 3.97
CA ASP A 307 24.81 -21.42 3.69
C ASP A 307 24.81 -22.27 4.97
N VAL A 308 24.74 -23.59 4.78
CA VAL A 308 24.75 -24.56 5.87
C VAL A 308 26.17 -25.04 6.22
N SER A 309 27.20 -24.32 5.76
CA SER A 309 28.61 -24.70 5.87
C SER A 309 29.36 -23.98 7.01
N PHE A 310 28.65 -23.22 7.84
CA PHE A 310 29.23 -22.50 8.97
C PHE A 310 29.89 -23.41 10.03
N SER A 311 30.88 -22.86 10.73
CA SER A 311 31.58 -23.50 11.84
C SER A 311 30.82 -23.32 13.15
N LYS A 312 31.14 -24.13 14.17
CA LYS A 312 30.60 -23.94 15.53
C LYS A 312 30.94 -22.53 16.02
N SER A 313 29.96 -21.91 16.67
CA SER A 313 30.19 -20.62 17.30
C SER A 313 31.05 -20.82 18.53
N THR A 314 32.00 -19.91 18.73
CA THR A 314 32.79 -19.81 19.94
C THR A 314 32.60 -18.43 20.54
N ILE A 315 32.51 -18.36 21.86
CA ILE A 315 32.42 -17.09 22.59
C ILE A 315 33.54 -17.16 23.63
N ASP A 316 34.44 -16.19 23.56
CA ASP A 316 35.68 -16.16 24.36
C ASP A 316 36.51 -17.46 24.25
N GLY A 317 36.50 -18.08 23.06
CA GLY A 317 37.24 -19.32 22.78
C GLY A 317 36.57 -20.60 23.29
N HIS A 318 35.44 -20.49 24.00
CA HIS A 318 34.68 -21.65 24.45
C HIS A 318 33.59 -22.03 23.42
N PRO A 319 33.42 -23.32 23.10
CA PRO A 319 32.37 -23.77 22.19
C PRO A 319 31.00 -23.56 22.84
N VAL A 320 30.08 -22.91 22.12
CA VAL A 320 28.71 -22.68 22.60
C VAL A 320 27.71 -23.54 21.82
N PRO A 321 26.60 -23.99 22.45
CA PRO A 321 25.54 -24.69 21.77
C PRO A 321 25.07 -23.92 20.53
N THR A 322 25.26 -24.54 19.36
CA THR A 322 24.98 -23.92 18.07
C THR A 322 23.84 -24.66 17.38
N PHE A 323 22.80 -23.93 17.00
CA PHE A 323 21.61 -24.47 16.34
C PHE A 323 21.44 -23.88 14.95
N LEU A 324 20.86 -24.68 14.06
CA LEU A 324 20.36 -24.26 12.75
C LEU A 324 18.84 -24.40 12.76
N VAL A 325 18.15 -23.36 12.32
CA VAL A 325 16.70 -23.39 12.11
C VAL A 325 16.39 -22.95 10.68
N PHE A 326 15.57 -23.71 10.00
CA PHE A 326 15.08 -23.35 8.68
C PHE A 326 13.62 -23.79 8.49
N GLY A 327 12.92 -23.08 7.63
CA GLY A 327 11.50 -23.30 7.35
C GLY A 327 11.18 -23.36 5.87
N PRO A 328 9.95 -23.03 5.47
CA PRO A 328 9.51 -23.08 4.09
C PRO A 328 10.29 -22.16 3.15
N ASN A 329 10.72 -20.98 3.60
CA ASN A 329 11.46 -20.05 2.75
C ASN A 329 12.84 -20.60 2.38
N ALA A 330 13.52 -21.26 3.34
CA ALA A 330 14.79 -21.92 3.05
C ALA A 330 14.62 -23.08 2.07
N ARG A 331 13.55 -23.88 2.23
CA ARG A 331 13.23 -24.99 1.31
C ARG A 331 12.91 -24.51 -0.10
N ALA A 332 12.33 -23.33 -0.23
CA ALA A 332 12.08 -22.69 -1.53
C ALA A 332 13.34 -22.08 -2.15
N THR A 333 14.46 -21.97 -1.42
CA THR A 333 15.71 -21.44 -1.95
C THR A 333 16.34 -22.44 -2.92
N PRO A 334 16.69 -22.04 -4.16
CA PRO A 334 17.37 -22.90 -5.12
C PRO A 334 18.63 -23.53 -4.52
N ASP A 335 18.90 -24.79 -4.87
CA ASP A 335 20.05 -25.57 -4.41
C ASP A 335 20.16 -25.84 -2.89
N PHE A 336 19.26 -25.30 -2.06
CA PHE A 336 19.28 -25.54 -0.61
C PHE A 336 19.23 -27.03 -0.29
N LEU A 337 18.22 -27.75 -0.79
CA LEU A 337 18.07 -29.19 -0.51
C LEU A 337 19.28 -30.00 -0.98
N ARG A 338 19.88 -29.60 -2.11
CA ARG A 338 21.10 -30.24 -2.63
C ARG A 338 22.26 -30.02 -1.68
N SER A 339 22.54 -28.78 -1.29
CA SER A 339 23.60 -28.46 -0.31
C SER A 339 23.38 -29.11 1.06
N TRP A 340 22.12 -29.25 1.47
CA TRP A 340 21.73 -29.91 2.71
C TRP A 340 22.03 -31.40 2.67
N VAL A 341 21.60 -32.09 1.60
CA VAL A 341 21.79 -33.54 1.41
C VAL A 341 23.25 -33.91 1.15
N ASP A 342 23.97 -33.12 0.34
CA ASP A 342 25.29 -33.47 -0.17
C ASP A 342 26.41 -33.41 0.89
N GLY A 343 26.20 -32.81 2.06
CA GLY A 343 27.23 -32.82 3.10
C GLY A 343 26.85 -32.26 4.45
N SER A 344 25.94 -31.29 4.53
CA SER A 344 25.64 -30.64 5.79
C SER A 344 24.80 -31.50 6.73
N ALA A 345 23.82 -32.26 6.22
CA ALA A 345 22.89 -33.04 7.05
C ALA A 345 23.59 -33.98 8.05
N ARG A 346 24.77 -34.52 7.72
CA ARG A 346 25.54 -35.41 8.60
C ARG A 346 26.14 -34.71 9.82
N ARG A 347 26.34 -33.40 9.75
CA ARG A 347 26.88 -32.57 10.85
C ARG A 347 25.80 -32.14 11.84
N PHE A 348 24.54 -32.43 11.56
CA PHE A 348 23.41 -31.90 12.28
C PHE A 348 22.59 -33.01 12.94
N GLN A 349 22.32 -32.85 14.23
CA GLN A 349 21.36 -33.67 14.97
C GLN A 349 19.99 -33.02 14.93
N THR A 350 18.96 -33.75 14.53
CA THR A 350 17.59 -33.27 14.63
C THR A 350 17.21 -33.08 16.10
N VAL A 351 16.84 -31.86 16.46
CA VAL A 351 16.34 -31.52 17.80
C VAL A 351 14.83 -31.67 17.85
N GLY A 352 14.15 -31.15 16.83
CA GLY A 352 12.70 -31.18 16.77
C GLY A 352 12.13 -30.38 15.61
N ARG A 353 10.81 -30.23 15.66
CA ARG A 353 10.03 -29.44 14.70
C ARG A 353 9.07 -28.53 15.45
N SER A 354 8.81 -27.37 14.89
CA SER A 354 7.84 -26.41 15.40
C SER A 354 6.93 -25.95 14.28
N GLY A 355 5.64 -26.23 14.42
CA GLY A 355 4.64 -25.82 13.43
C GLY A 355 4.24 -24.36 13.55
N TYR A 356 3.94 -23.73 12.43
CA TYR A 356 3.24 -22.45 12.37
C TYR A 356 2.20 -22.44 11.25
N PHE A 357 1.19 -21.58 11.44
CA PHE A 357 0.12 -21.35 10.46
C PHE A 357 0.31 -19.96 9.84
N PRO A 358 0.98 -19.83 8.68
CA PRO A 358 1.14 -18.54 8.04
C PRO A 358 -0.20 -17.91 7.67
N GLY A 359 -0.28 -16.58 7.74
CA GLY A 359 -1.43 -15.85 7.21
C GLY A 359 -1.56 -16.03 5.70
N ARG A 360 -2.77 -15.84 5.16
CA ARG A 360 -3.08 -16.04 3.72
C ARG A 360 -2.12 -15.29 2.80
N VAL A 361 -1.73 -14.06 3.16
CA VAL A 361 -0.79 -13.25 2.38
C VAL A 361 0.61 -13.88 2.33
N VAL A 362 1.07 -14.47 3.43
CA VAL A 362 2.37 -15.16 3.49
C VAL A 362 2.31 -16.45 2.66
N LEU A 363 1.22 -17.21 2.75
CA LEU A 363 1.01 -18.40 1.92
C LEU A 363 1.00 -18.08 0.43
N LEU A 364 0.33 -17.00 0.01
CA LEU A 364 0.30 -16.56 -1.39
C LEU A 364 1.66 -16.05 -1.89
N ASN A 365 2.59 -15.71 -0.99
CA ASN A 365 3.96 -15.37 -1.36
C ASN A 365 4.85 -16.62 -1.51
N LEU A 366 4.52 -17.69 -0.79
CA LEU A 366 5.25 -18.97 -0.82
C LEU A 366 4.75 -19.92 -1.91
N TYR A 367 3.46 -19.87 -2.23
CA TYR A 367 2.76 -20.85 -3.04
C TYR A 367 1.84 -20.19 -4.06
N SER A 368 1.59 -20.90 -5.16
CA SER A 368 0.54 -20.50 -6.11
C SER A 368 -0.85 -20.50 -5.44
N PRO A 369 -1.82 -19.69 -5.90
CA PRO A 369 -3.14 -19.61 -5.28
C PRO A 369 -3.87 -20.96 -5.13
N SER A 370 -3.69 -21.90 -6.06
CA SER A 370 -4.31 -23.23 -5.97
C SER A 370 -3.68 -24.08 -4.86
N THR A 371 -2.36 -23.98 -4.68
CA THR A 371 -1.60 -24.77 -3.68
C THR A 371 -1.58 -24.13 -2.29
N ALA A 372 -1.74 -22.80 -2.21
CA ALA A 372 -1.62 -22.04 -0.97
C ALA A 372 -2.63 -22.47 0.10
N PHE A 373 -3.82 -22.91 -0.31
CA PHE A 373 -4.89 -23.32 0.60
C PHE A 373 -4.78 -24.78 1.06
N GLU A 374 -3.98 -25.60 0.38
CA GLU A 374 -3.73 -26.99 0.78
C GLU A 374 -2.65 -27.10 1.87
N GLN A 375 -1.76 -26.10 1.97
CA GLN A 375 -0.59 -26.13 2.85
C GLN A 375 -0.66 -25.08 3.98
N LEU A 376 -1.76 -25.08 4.73
CA LEU A 376 -1.98 -24.15 5.84
C LEU A 376 -0.98 -24.32 7.00
N TYR A 377 -0.42 -25.51 7.15
CA TYR A 377 0.57 -25.83 8.17
C TYR A 377 1.98 -25.83 7.58
N GLN A 378 2.90 -25.14 8.24
CA GLN A 378 4.29 -25.05 7.83
C GLN A 378 5.23 -25.37 9.01
N PRO A 379 6.14 -26.35 8.89
CA PRO A 379 7.08 -26.67 9.97
C PRO A 379 8.39 -25.88 9.84
N PHE A 380 8.89 -25.39 10.97
CA PHE A 380 10.31 -25.09 11.17
C PHE A 380 11.02 -26.33 11.67
N GLU A 381 12.16 -26.64 11.06
CA GLU A 381 13.03 -27.74 11.48
C GLU A 381 14.21 -27.19 12.27
N ILE A 382 14.51 -27.85 13.39
CA ILE A 382 15.53 -27.43 14.33
C ILE A 382 16.60 -28.49 14.40
N PHE A 383 17.83 -28.06 14.17
CA PHE A 383 19.01 -28.92 14.18
C PHE A 383 20.07 -28.37 15.13
N ARG A 384 20.77 -29.26 15.82
CA ARG A 384 21.95 -28.95 16.63
C ARG A 384 23.20 -29.38 15.88
N LEU A 385 24.20 -28.52 15.80
CA LEU A 385 25.47 -28.85 15.16
C LEU A 385 26.29 -29.83 16.04
N GLN A 386 26.57 -31.03 15.52
CA GLN A 386 27.38 -32.07 16.17
C GLN A 386 28.89 -31.79 16.02
N GLU A 387 29.70 -32.42 16.88
CA GLU A 387 31.19 -32.42 16.76
C GLU A 387 31.67 -33.20 15.55
#